data_AF-A0A7C2ZZZ9-F1
#
_entry.id   AF-A0A7C2ZZZ9-F1
#
_cell.length_a   1.000
_cell.length_b   1.000
_cell.length_c   1.000
_cell.angle_alpha   90.00
_cell.angle_beta   90.00
_cell.angle_gamma   90.00
#
_symmetry.space_group_name_H-M   'P 1'
#
loop_
_entity.id
_entity.type
_entity.pdbx_description
1 polymer ?
#
loop_
_entity_poly.entity_id
_entity_poly.type
_entity_poly.pdbx_seq_one_letter_code
_entity_poly.pdbx_strand_id
1 'polypeptide(L)'
;LASFLTLIPSGAAKDNRLLDLSPEQLKQSLLSIDESADRLSYSAEVRCTPFAERIITSKHVKVWGCYYNVMDLNPVGDVLLCDVLDVKLGNILEDGGPESWKKLYSRRVDMGLLDWENLEGKCLTCPVRGFCLGGCRARAYLATGSFFKPDPLCPF
;
A
#
# COMPACT_ATOMS: atom_id res chain seq x y z
N LEU A 1 -6.07 -3.38 18.44
CA LEU A 1 -5.97 -3.58 16.98
C LEU A 1 -4.51 -3.83 16.66
N ALA A 2 -4.16 -5.04 16.20
CA ALA A 2 -2.82 -5.32 15.70
C ALA A 2 -2.70 -4.82 14.25
N SER A 3 -1.58 -4.21 13.89
CA SER A 3 -1.36 -3.71 12.53
C SER A 3 -0.14 -4.40 11.93
N PHE A 4 -0.34 -5.07 10.80
CA PHE A 4 0.70 -5.76 10.07
C PHE A 4 1.03 -4.99 8.81
N LEU A 5 2.28 -4.53 8.73
CA LEU A 5 2.83 -3.80 7.61
C LEU A 5 3.94 -4.61 6.98
N THR A 6 3.94 -4.69 5.65
CA THR A 6 5.06 -5.31 4.92
C THR A 6 6.24 -4.36 4.84
N LEU A 7 7.45 -4.92 4.94
CA LEU A 7 8.66 -4.17 4.71
C LEU A 7 8.68 -3.62 3.28
N ILE A 8 9.09 -2.36 3.14
CA ILE A 8 9.32 -1.71 1.84
C ILE A 8 10.70 -1.04 1.90
N PRO A 9 11.74 -1.65 1.33
CA PRO A 9 13.08 -1.08 1.31
C PRO A 9 13.08 0.28 0.60
N SER A 10 13.60 1.31 1.26
CA SER A 10 13.64 2.69 0.77
C SER A 10 14.87 3.43 1.31
N GLY A 11 15.18 4.60 0.75
CA GLY A 11 16.34 5.40 1.14
C GLY A 11 17.65 4.61 1.10
N ALA A 12 18.40 4.61 2.21
CA ALA A 12 19.65 3.86 2.33
C ALA A 12 19.46 2.32 2.33
N ALA A 13 18.25 1.84 2.60
CA ALA A 13 17.94 0.41 2.61
C ALA A 13 17.48 -0.12 1.23
N LYS A 14 17.36 0.73 0.21
CA LYS A 14 16.80 0.37 -1.11
C LYS A 14 17.47 -0.85 -1.77
N ASP A 15 18.77 -1.05 -1.53
CA ASP A 15 19.58 -2.13 -2.09
C ASP A 15 19.73 -3.32 -1.11
N ASN A 16 19.23 -3.19 0.12
CA ASN A 16 19.31 -4.24 1.14
C ASN A 16 18.06 -5.13 1.11
N ARG A 17 18.23 -6.34 0.58
CA ARG A 17 17.15 -7.33 0.44
C ARG A 17 17.20 -8.46 1.47
N LEU A 18 18.04 -8.37 2.51
CA LEU A 18 18.24 -9.45 3.48
C LEU A 18 16.94 -9.83 4.21
N LEU A 19 16.05 -8.86 4.42
CA LEU A 19 14.80 -9.01 5.17
C LEU A 19 13.56 -9.01 4.26
N ASP A 20 13.74 -9.01 2.95
CA ASP A 20 12.63 -9.05 2.01
C ASP A 20 11.95 -10.41 2.09
N LEU A 21 10.62 -10.40 2.23
CA LEU A 21 9.82 -11.59 2.07
C LEU A 21 9.72 -11.95 0.59
N SER A 22 9.77 -13.24 0.27
CA SER A 22 9.26 -13.72 -1.01
C SER A 22 7.72 -13.63 -1.04
N PRO A 23 7.09 -13.62 -2.23
CA PRO A 23 5.62 -13.63 -2.35
C PRO A 23 4.97 -14.81 -1.61
N GLU A 24 5.61 -15.99 -1.64
CA GLU A 24 5.09 -17.16 -0.93
C GLU A 24 5.20 -17.02 0.59
N GLN A 25 6.32 -16.49 1.10
CA GLN A 25 6.46 -16.22 2.54
C GLN A 25 5.41 -15.21 3.03
N LEU A 26 5.17 -14.13 2.27
CA LEU A 26 4.12 -13.17 2.61
C LEU A 26 2.74 -13.81 2.61
N LYS A 27 2.43 -14.64 1.62
CA LYS A 27 1.16 -15.38 1.56
C LYS A 27 0.97 -16.26 2.80
N GLN A 28 2.01 -17.00 3.21
CA GLN A 28 1.97 -17.83 4.42
C GLN A 28 1.78 -16.98 5.69
N SER A 29 2.44 -15.82 5.79
CA SER A 29 2.22 -14.88 6.91
C SER A 29 0.78 -14.36 6.95
N LEU A 30 0.20 -14.00 5.80
CA LEU A 30 -1.19 -13.53 5.73
C LEU A 30 -2.19 -14.61 6.14
N LEU A 31 -2.00 -15.85 5.69
CA LEU A 31 -2.81 -16.99 6.12
C LEU A 31 -2.72 -17.23 7.63
N SER A 32 -1.51 -17.15 8.20
CA SER A 32 -1.30 -17.29 9.64
C SER A 32 -1.95 -16.17 10.44
N ILE A 33 -1.94 -14.93 9.93
CA ILE A 33 -2.66 -13.80 10.52
C ILE A 33 -4.17 -14.05 10.50
N ASP A 34 -4.74 -14.48 9.36
CA ASP A 34 -6.16 -14.78 9.17
C ASP A 34 -6.65 -15.83 10.18
N GLU A 35 -5.97 -16.98 10.22
CA GLU A 35 -6.30 -18.09 11.12
C GLU A 35 -6.16 -17.68 12.60
N SER A 36 -5.08 -16.96 12.93
CA SER A 36 -4.84 -16.54 14.31
C SER A 36 -5.85 -15.50 14.77
N ALA A 37 -6.31 -14.61 13.89
CA ALA A 37 -7.30 -13.59 14.21
C ALA A 37 -8.64 -14.23 14.63
N ASP A 38 -9.07 -15.27 13.92
CA ASP A 38 -10.25 -16.06 14.30
C ASP A 38 -10.00 -16.84 15.60
N ARG A 39 -8.90 -17.61 15.65
CA ARG A 39 -8.60 -18.50 16.80
C ARG A 39 -8.47 -17.76 18.12
N LEU A 40 -7.89 -16.57 18.12
CA LEU A 40 -7.66 -15.76 19.31
C LEU A 40 -8.66 -14.61 19.44
N SER A 41 -9.58 -14.45 18.50
CA SER A 41 -10.62 -13.41 18.48
C SER A 41 -10.05 -11.98 18.63
N TYR A 42 -8.88 -11.71 18.05
CA TYR A 42 -8.27 -10.37 18.08
C TYR A 42 -8.49 -9.64 16.76
N SER A 43 -8.70 -8.33 16.84
CA SER A 43 -8.80 -7.49 15.64
C SER A 43 -7.42 -7.18 15.07
N ALA A 44 -7.26 -7.43 13.77
CA ALA A 44 -6.06 -7.13 13.01
C ALA A 44 -6.36 -6.24 11.81
N GLU A 45 -5.32 -5.60 11.29
CA GLU A 45 -5.33 -5.01 9.97
C GLU A 45 -4.04 -5.34 9.22
N VAL A 46 -4.16 -5.46 7.90
CA VAL A 46 -3.02 -5.64 6.99
C VAL A 46 -2.95 -4.43 6.06
N ARG A 47 -1.77 -3.80 6.00
CA ARG A 47 -1.53 -2.55 5.27
C ARG A 47 -0.44 -2.72 4.22
N CYS A 48 -0.50 -1.91 3.17
CA CYS A 48 0.42 -1.98 2.01
C CYS A 48 0.42 -3.34 1.28
N THR A 49 -0.58 -4.18 1.51
CA THR A 49 -0.81 -5.45 0.82
C THR A 49 -2.28 -5.61 0.46
N PRO A 50 -2.88 -4.70 -0.33
CA PRO A 50 -4.32 -4.74 -0.59
C PRO A 50 -4.74 -5.97 -1.43
N PHE A 51 -3.80 -6.67 -2.06
CA PHE A 51 -4.04 -7.98 -2.68
C PHE A 51 -4.36 -9.09 -1.65
N ALA A 52 -4.15 -8.83 -0.36
CA ALA A 52 -4.57 -9.72 0.73
C ALA A 52 -6.09 -9.91 0.76
N GLU A 53 -6.87 -9.07 0.08
CA GLU A 53 -8.30 -9.27 -0.18
C GLU A 53 -8.63 -10.64 -0.82
N ARG A 54 -7.65 -11.25 -1.52
CA ARG A 54 -7.79 -12.59 -2.10
C ARG A 54 -7.47 -13.72 -1.13
N ILE A 55 -6.95 -13.42 0.06
CA ILE A 55 -6.39 -14.38 1.02
C ILE A 55 -7.18 -14.33 2.33
N ILE A 56 -7.40 -13.13 2.84
CA ILE A 56 -8.05 -12.87 4.12
C ILE A 56 -9.55 -13.18 4.01
N THR A 57 -10.04 -14.01 4.91
CA THR A 57 -11.45 -14.41 4.99
C THR A 57 -12.07 -14.09 6.34
N SER A 58 -11.25 -13.93 7.37
CA SER A 58 -11.67 -13.60 8.72
C SER A 58 -12.31 -12.21 8.78
N LYS A 59 -13.48 -12.12 9.43
CA LYS A 59 -14.12 -10.85 9.77
C LYS A 59 -13.32 -10.00 10.77
N HIS A 60 -12.33 -10.60 11.43
CA HIS A 60 -11.49 -9.93 12.43
C HIS A 60 -10.29 -9.21 11.80
N VAL A 61 -10.01 -9.45 10.52
CA VAL A 61 -8.90 -8.83 9.79
C VAL A 61 -9.43 -7.84 8.76
N LYS A 62 -8.95 -6.59 8.81
CA LYS A 62 -9.24 -5.57 7.80
C LYS A 62 -8.09 -5.46 6.81
N VAL A 63 -8.39 -5.50 5.52
CA VAL A 63 -7.44 -5.21 4.45
C VAL A 63 -7.56 -3.74 4.07
N TRP A 64 -6.44 -3.00 4.01
CA TRP A 64 -6.43 -1.60 3.64
C TRP A 64 -5.55 -1.30 2.42
N GLY A 65 -6.05 -0.42 1.55
CA GLY A 65 -5.28 0.25 0.50
C GLY A 65 -5.14 1.76 0.79
N CYS A 66 -3.96 2.33 0.53
CA CYS A 66 -3.64 3.74 0.88
C CYS A 66 -4.23 4.79 -0.09
N TYR A 67 -5.12 4.38 -1.00
CA TYR A 67 -5.46 5.15 -2.20
C TYR A 67 -6.48 6.26 -1.98
N TYR A 68 -7.60 5.93 -1.34
CA TYR A 68 -8.78 6.79 -1.40
C TYR A 68 -8.94 7.71 -0.19
N ASN A 69 -8.41 7.35 0.98
CA ASN A 69 -8.74 8.04 2.24
C ASN A 69 -7.55 8.16 3.22
N VAL A 70 -6.34 8.35 2.70
CA VAL A 70 -5.13 8.52 3.53
C VAL A 70 -4.31 9.71 3.06
N MET A 71 -3.85 10.53 4.00
CA MET A 71 -2.86 11.60 3.80
C MET A 71 -1.72 11.39 4.79
N ASP A 72 -0.52 11.18 4.26
CA ASP A 72 0.68 11.01 5.06
C ASP A 72 1.29 12.38 5.36
N LEU A 73 1.68 12.58 6.61
CA LEU A 73 2.29 13.81 7.12
C LEU A 73 3.56 13.46 7.87
N ASN A 74 4.64 14.20 7.64
CA ASN A 74 5.84 14.10 8.46
C ASN A 74 5.78 15.07 9.67
N PRO A 75 6.71 14.98 10.65
CA PRO A 75 6.67 15.81 11.85
C PRO A 75 6.82 17.32 11.62
N VAL A 76 7.32 17.75 10.46
CA VAL A 76 7.44 19.18 10.10
C VAL A 76 6.25 19.68 9.27
N GLY A 77 5.23 18.84 9.10
CA GLY A 77 3.99 19.17 8.42
C GLY A 77 3.99 18.95 6.91
N ASP A 78 5.04 18.36 6.33
CA ASP A 78 5.02 18.07 4.89
C ASP A 78 3.96 17.03 4.56
N VAL A 79 3.19 17.31 3.52
CA VAL A 79 2.21 16.39 2.94
C VAL A 79 2.93 15.50 1.94
N LEU A 80 2.86 14.19 2.15
CA LEU A 80 3.57 13.20 1.34
C LEU A 80 2.60 12.43 0.44
N LEU A 81 3.07 12.02 -0.75
CA LEU A 81 2.32 11.12 -1.61
C LEU A 81 2.12 9.75 -0.96
N CYS A 82 3.19 9.27 -0.32
CA CYS A 82 3.31 8.07 0.50
C CYS A 82 4.49 8.31 1.45
N ASP A 83 4.38 7.93 2.71
CA ASP A 83 5.46 8.01 3.72
C ASP A 83 6.77 7.31 3.34
N VAL A 84 6.72 6.27 2.50
CA VAL A 84 7.89 5.55 1.99
C VAL A 84 8.52 6.23 0.75
N LEU A 85 7.79 7.11 0.07
CA LEU A 85 8.28 7.86 -1.08
C LEU A 85 8.72 9.26 -0.63
N ASP A 86 9.92 9.68 -1.01
CA ASP A 86 10.42 11.04 -0.75
C ASP A 86 9.76 12.10 -1.68
N VAL A 87 8.43 12.02 -1.85
CA VAL A 87 7.64 12.89 -2.73
C VAL A 87 6.76 13.81 -1.89
N LYS A 88 7.30 14.99 -1.58
CA LYS A 88 6.59 16.10 -0.93
C LYS A 88 5.64 16.79 -1.91
N LEU A 89 4.41 17.02 -1.49
CA LEU A 89 3.34 17.66 -2.27
C LEU A 89 2.93 19.04 -1.75
N GLY A 90 3.31 19.38 -0.52
CA GLY A 90 2.96 20.63 0.14
C GLY A 90 3.32 20.60 1.62
N ASN A 91 2.83 21.58 2.38
CA ASN A 91 2.96 21.60 3.84
C ASN A 91 1.62 22.02 4.48
N ILE A 92 1.12 21.20 5.40
CA ILE A 92 -0.19 21.39 6.02
C ILE A 92 -0.25 22.62 6.94
N LEU A 93 0.89 23.06 7.47
CA LEU A 93 0.97 24.25 8.31
C LEU A 93 0.83 25.54 7.49
N GLU A 94 1.15 25.47 6.20
CA GLU A 94 1.01 26.58 5.25
C GLU A 94 -0.35 26.56 4.55
N ASP A 95 -0.78 25.40 4.05
CA ASP A 95 -1.98 25.25 3.23
C ASP A 95 -3.26 24.99 4.04
N GLY A 96 -3.12 24.49 5.28
CA GLY A 96 -4.24 23.95 6.05
C GLY A 96 -4.70 22.58 5.54
N GLY A 97 -5.49 21.88 6.37
CA GLY A 97 -5.93 20.50 6.11
C GLY A 97 -6.75 20.32 4.83
N PRO A 98 -7.83 21.11 4.60
CA PRO A 98 -8.67 20.93 3.42
C PRO A 98 -7.95 21.15 2.09
N GLU A 99 -7.09 22.17 1.99
CA GLU A 99 -6.35 22.45 0.76
C GLU A 99 -5.24 21.42 0.54
N SER A 100 -4.53 21.02 1.61
CA SER A 100 -3.56 19.92 1.57
C SER A 100 -4.18 18.62 1.03
N TRP A 101 -5.38 18.28 1.52
CA TRP A 101 -6.13 17.12 1.06
C TRP A 101 -6.48 17.22 -0.44
N LYS A 102 -6.99 18.38 -0.86
CA LYS A 102 -7.33 18.63 -2.26
C LYS A 102 -6.10 18.51 -3.16
N LYS A 103 -4.97 19.11 -2.79
CA LYS A 103 -3.70 19.01 -3.53
C LYS A 103 -3.22 17.57 -3.65
N LEU A 104 -3.22 16.81 -2.55
CA LEU A 104 -2.85 15.40 -2.55
C LEU A 104 -3.76 14.58 -3.48
N TYR A 105 -5.09 14.75 -3.35
CA TYR A 105 -6.06 14.01 -4.16
C TYR A 105 -5.91 14.34 -5.65
N SER A 106 -5.86 15.63 -6.01
CA SER A 106 -5.64 16.06 -7.40
C SER A 106 -4.34 15.49 -7.96
N ARG A 107 -3.26 15.49 -7.18
CA ARG A 107 -1.99 14.90 -7.61
C ARG A 107 -2.11 13.41 -7.89
N ARG A 108 -2.83 12.64 -7.06
CA ARG A 108 -3.07 11.21 -7.29
C ARG A 108 -3.88 10.97 -8.57
N VAL A 109 -4.86 11.82 -8.86
CA VAL A 109 -5.65 11.80 -10.10
C VAL A 109 -4.79 12.12 -11.32
N ASP A 110 -4.02 13.21 -11.28
CA ASP A 110 -3.15 13.64 -12.38
C ASP A 110 -2.08 12.59 -12.71
N MET A 111 -1.59 11.89 -11.69
CA MET A 111 -0.65 10.77 -11.83
C MET A 111 -1.32 9.46 -12.24
N GLY A 112 -2.65 9.40 -12.38
CA GLY A 112 -3.39 8.19 -12.74
C GLY A 112 -3.37 7.08 -11.69
N LEU A 113 -3.00 7.36 -10.44
CA LEU A 113 -2.78 6.35 -9.39
C LEU A 113 -4.08 5.70 -8.89
N LEU A 114 -5.21 6.40 -9.04
CA LEU A 114 -6.54 5.95 -8.62
C LEU A 114 -7.31 5.20 -9.72
N ASP A 115 -6.73 5.09 -10.90
CA ASP A 115 -7.33 4.46 -12.06
C ASP A 115 -6.72 3.07 -12.27
N TRP A 116 -7.57 2.03 -12.18
CA TRP A 116 -7.15 0.64 -12.36
C TRP A 116 -6.91 0.28 -13.83
N GLU A 117 -7.38 1.09 -14.79
CA GLU A 117 -7.16 0.84 -16.22
C GLU A 117 -5.72 1.11 -16.62
N ASN A 118 -5.02 1.95 -15.86
CA ASN A 118 -3.58 2.20 -16.03
C ASN A 118 -2.70 1.05 -15.55
N LEU A 119 -3.25 0.00 -14.91
CA LEU A 119 -2.45 -1.12 -14.41
C LEU A 119 -1.84 -1.94 -15.55
N GLU A 120 -0.67 -2.53 -15.31
CA GLU A 120 0.03 -3.36 -16.29
C GLU A 120 -0.01 -4.86 -15.93
N GLY A 121 0.19 -5.72 -16.93
CA GLY A 121 0.42 -7.15 -16.76
C GLY A 121 -0.75 -7.89 -16.09
N LYS A 122 -0.43 -8.79 -15.15
CA LYS A 122 -1.40 -9.67 -14.46
C LYS A 122 -2.52 -8.92 -13.73
N CYS A 123 -2.33 -7.64 -13.43
CA CYS A 123 -3.29 -6.83 -12.71
C CYS A 123 -4.50 -6.42 -13.56
N LEU A 124 -4.36 -6.33 -14.90
CA LEU A 124 -5.44 -5.93 -15.82
C LEU A 124 -6.67 -6.85 -15.77
N THR A 125 -6.45 -8.14 -15.55
CA THR A 125 -7.52 -9.15 -15.48
C THR A 125 -7.79 -9.63 -14.06
N CYS A 126 -7.10 -9.09 -13.06
CA CYS A 126 -7.25 -9.50 -11.67
C CYS A 126 -8.66 -9.14 -11.13
N PRO A 127 -9.34 -10.07 -10.43
CA PRO A 127 -10.73 -9.86 -9.98
C PRO A 127 -10.86 -8.79 -8.89
N VAL A 128 -9.81 -8.57 -8.08
CA VAL A 128 -9.82 -7.57 -7.00
C VAL A 128 -9.17 -6.24 -7.41
N ARG A 129 -8.87 -6.03 -8.69
CA ARG A 129 -8.09 -4.85 -9.14
C ARG A 129 -8.72 -3.52 -8.77
N GLY A 130 -10.05 -3.43 -8.71
CA GLY A 130 -10.74 -2.19 -8.36
C GLY A 130 -10.50 -1.75 -6.91
N PHE A 131 -10.30 -2.71 -6.01
CA PHE A 131 -9.91 -2.44 -4.62
C PHE A 131 -8.38 -2.36 -4.46
N CYS A 132 -7.67 -3.33 -5.04
CA CYS A 132 -6.24 -3.52 -4.84
C CYS A 132 -5.37 -2.49 -5.56
N LEU A 133 -5.84 -1.97 -6.71
CA LEU A 133 -5.12 -1.06 -7.59
C LEU A 133 -3.65 -1.47 -7.84
N GLY A 134 -3.38 -2.76 -8.02
CA GLY A 134 -2.04 -3.26 -8.36
C GLY A 134 -1.12 -3.56 -7.17
N GLY A 135 -1.57 -3.39 -5.92
CA GLY A 135 -0.81 -3.71 -4.71
C GLY A 135 -0.33 -2.46 -3.98
N CYS A 136 0.95 -2.38 -3.60
CA CYS A 136 1.59 -1.17 -3.10
C CYS A 136 2.32 -0.45 -4.24
N ARG A 137 1.82 0.71 -4.68
CA ARG A 137 2.45 1.51 -5.75
C ARG A 137 3.86 1.97 -5.41
N ALA A 138 4.11 2.32 -4.15
CA ALA A 138 5.44 2.72 -3.71
C ALA A 138 6.45 1.59 -3.90
N ARG A 139 6.10 0.37 -3.49
CA ARG A 139 6.93 -0.82 -3.68
C ARG A 139 7.12 -1.16 -5.16
N ALA A 140 6.07 -1.09 -5.97
CA ALA A 140 6.18 -1.28 -7.42
C ALA A 140 7.15 -0.27 -8.07
N TYR A 141 7.03 1.00 -7.71
CA TYR A 141 7.90 2.07 -8.21
C TYR A 141 9.35 1.89 -7.78
N LEU A 142 9.61 1.64 -6.49
CA LEU A 142 10.96 1.43 -5.98
C LEU A 142 11.64 0.20 -6.61
N ALA A 143 10.87 -0.85 -6.94
CA ALA A 143 11.41 -2.06 -7.54
C ALA A 143 11.58 -1.97 -9.07
N THR A 144 10.76 -1.18 -9.77
CA THR A 144 10.65 -1.27 -11.24
C THR A 144 10.74 0.06 -11.99
N GLY A 145 10.71 1.18 -11.27
CA GLY A 145 10.59 2.53 -11.82
C GLY A 145 9.19 2.89 -12.34
N SER A 146 8.20 1.99 -12.26
CA SER A 146 6.81 2.25 -12.66
C SER A 146 5.87 2.04 -11.49
N PHE A 147 4.95 2.98 -11.28
CA PHE A 147 3.83 2.79 -10.35
C PHE A 147 2.84 1.73 -10.86
N PHE A 148 2.77 1.49 -12.17
CA PHE A 148 1.71 0.73 -12.81
C PHE A 148 1.99 -0.77 -12.97
N LYS A 149 3.25 -1.16 -12.75
CA LYS A 149 3.62 -2.57 -12.72
C LYS A 149 3.05 -3.28 -11.49
N PRO A 150 2.78 -4.59 -11.60
CA PRO A 150 2.35 -5.38 -10.45
C PRO A 150 3.32 -5.27 -9.29
N ASP A 151 2.76 -5.16 -8.09
CA ASP A 151 3.54 -5.25 -6.87
C ASP A 151 4.35 -6.55 -6.82
N PRO A 152 5.69 -6.48 -6.67
CA PRO A 152 6.55 -7.66 -6.70
C PRO A 152 6.29 -8.66 -5.56
N LEU A 153 5.63 -8.26 -4.47
CA LEU A 153 5.25 -9.17 -3.37
C LEU A 153 3.88 -9.82 -3.56
N CYS A 154 3.12 -9.44 -4.59
CA CYS A 154 1.83 -10.05 -4.87
C CYS A 154 2.02 -11.50 -5.38
N PRO A 155 1.50 -12.53 -4.68
CA PRO A 155 1.74 -13.94 -5.01
C PRO A 155 0.88 -14.49 -6.16
N PHE A 156 0.09 -13.65 -6.82
CA PHE A 156 -0.84 -14.03 -7.88
C PHE A 156 -0.48 -13.39 -9.20
#